data_AF-A0A7Y3HZ43-F1
#
_entry.id   AF-A0A7Y3HZ43-F1
#
_cell.length_a   1.000
_cell.length_b   1.000
_cell.length_c   1.000
_cell.angle_alpha   90.00
_cell.angle_beta   90.00
_cell.angle_gamma   90.00
#
_symmetry.space_group_name_H-M   'P 1'
#
loop_
_entity.id
_entity.type
_entity.pdbx_description
1 polymer ?
#
loop_
_entity_poly.entity_id
_entity_poly.type
_entity_poly.pdbx_seq_one_letter_code
_entity_poly.pdbx_strand_id
1 'polypeptide(L)'
;VSDTEAPVVICPPSQSVDHGGPRKKKKIPDYFGIGTASANDNCTNPLTIFTQNPAPGTMLSDGVYTITLTAEDASANVGNCNFQLTVDSTLGINDVSFSNGITLIPNPVNHTFSLVNKSHLPIDEVVIYDLHGRILDRFDFKGARQMEPIDVSLLSSGLYILYIQAENASAVKQLIKK
;
A
#
# COMPACT_ATOMS: atom_id res chain seq x y z
N VAL A 1 16.75 17.62 43.44
CA VAL A 1 15.58 18.22 42.73
C VAL A 1 15.02 17.10 41.90
N SER A 2 13.74 16.74 42.11
CA SER A 2 13.07 15.75 41.27
C SER A 2 12.46 16.50 40.10
N ASP A 3 12.73 16.04 38.90
CA ASP A 3 12.03 16.53 37.71
C ASP A 3 10.67 15.85 37.61
N THR A 4 9.66 16.63 37.21
CA THR A 4 8.29 16.17 37.01
C THR A 4 7.70 16.67 35.70
N GLU A 5 8.45 17.45 34.91
CA GLU A 5 7.99 17.94 33.62
C GLU A 5 8.34 16.94 32.52
N ALA A 6 7.40 16.68 31.62
CA ALA A 6 7.63 15.78 30.50
C ALA A 6 8.24 16.54 29.31
N PRO A 7 9.07 15.86 28.49
CA PRO A 7 9.67 16.47 27.32
C PRO A 7 8.59 16.93 26.32
N VAL A 8 8.80 18.08 25.69
CA VAL A 8 7.92 18.60 24.64
C VAL A 8 8.37 18.01 23.30
N VAL A 9 7.57 17.11 22.74
CA VAL A 9 7.83 16.48 21.43
C VAL A 9 7.07 17.23 20.33
N ILE A 10 7.78 17.65 19.29
CA ILE A 10 7.26 18.37 18.12
C ILE A 10 7.26 17.42 16.94
N CYS A 11 6.06 17.06 16.47
CA CYS A 11 5.83 16.23 15.31
C CYS A 11 5.80 17.06 14.00
N PRO A 12 6.11 16.43 12.85
CA PRO A 12 5.82 17.03 11.56
C PRO A 12 4.30 17.16 11.32
N PRO A 13 3.87 18.01 10.37
CA PRO A 13 2.48 18.03 9.93
C PRO A 13 2.11 16.70 9.26
N SER A 14 0.81 16.38 9.22
CA SER A 14 0.30 15.21 8.51
C SER A 14 0.78 15.18 7.05
N GLN A 15 1.15 13.99 6.58
CA GLN A 15 1.80 13.77 5.29
C GLN A 15 0.96 12.87 4.39
N SER A 16 1.00 13.11 3.09
CA SER A 16 0.50 12.18 2.08
C SER A 16 1.64 11.77 1.15
N VAL A 17 1.81 10.46 0.95
CA VAL A 17 2.89 9.90 0.15
C VAL A 17 2.35 8.88 -0.85
N ASP A 18 2.71 9.09 -2.12
CA ASP A 18 2.55 8.08 -3.15
C ASP A 18 3.71 7.07 -3.04
N HIS A 19 3.37 5.79 -3.08
CA HIS A 19 4.35 4.71 -3.09
C HIS A 19 4.52 4.07 -4.48
N GLY A 20 3.87 4.62 -5.51
CA GLY A 20 4.16 4.34 -6.92
C GLY A 20 3.49 3.09 -7.46
N GLY A 21 2.41 2.64 -6.82
CA GLY A 21 1.54 1.60 -7.34
C GLY A 21 1.06 0.61 -6.28
N PRO A 22 -0.06 -0.10 -6.52
CA PRO A 22 -0.87 -0.74 -5.48
C PRO A 22 -0.24 -1.98 -4.80
N ARG A 23 0.96 -2.43 -5.19
CA ARG A 23 1.75 -3.48 -4.48
C ARG A 23 2.97 -2.94 -3.76
N LYS A 24 3.38 -1.72 -4.08
CA LYS A 24 4.55 -1.13 -3.45
C LYS A 24 4.19 -0.81 -2.02
N LYS A 25 5.16 -0.99 -1.13
CA LYS A 25 5.00 -0.60 0.27
C LYS A 25 5.91 0.58 0.53
N LYS A 26 5.40 1.55 1.28
CA LYS A 26 6.22 2.65 1.75
C LYS A 26 6.98 2.20 2.99
N LYS A 27 8.32 2.28 2.93
CA LYS A 27 9.17 2.14 4.11
C LYS A 27 9.07 3.41 4.96
N ILE A 28 8.67 3.28 6.22
CA ILE A 28 8.62 4.42 7.15
C ILE A 28 10.05 4.84 7.52
N PRO A 29 10.40 6.13 7.44
CA PRO A 29 11.68 6.64 7.90
C PRO A 29 11.74 6.70 9.44
N ASP A 30 12.93 6.98 9.96
CA ASP A 30 13.10 7.42 11.35
C ASP A 30 12.87 8.95 11.38
N TYR A 31 11.76 9.41 11.94
CA TYR A 31 11.37 10.83 11.93
C TYR A 31 12.28 11.72 12.78
N PHE A 32 12.88 11.17 13.86
CA PHE A 32 13.90 11.86 14.65
C PHE A 32 15.24 11.84 13.92
N GLY A 33 15.62 10.69 13.36
CA GLY A 33 16.88 10.51 12.63
C GLY A 33 17.01 11.37 11.37
N ILE A 34 15.90 11.68 10.69
CA ILE A 34 15.90 12.60 9.54
C ILE A 34 15.69 14.08 9.92
N GLY A 35 15.52 14.40 11.21
CA GLY A 35 15.36 15.77 11.70
C GLY A 35 13.98 16.42 11.43
N THR A 36 12.97 15.62 11.08
CA THR A 36 11.59 16.11 10.88
C THR A 36 10.77 16.19 12.16
N ALA A 37 11.20 15.50 13.21
CA ALA A 37 10.66 15.59 14.55
C ALA A 37 11.77 15.99 15.52
N SER A 38 11.41 16.71 16.57
CA SER A 38 12.33 17.12 17.62
C SER A 38 11.68 16.99 19.00
N ALA A 39 12.49 16.88 20.04
CA ALA A 39 12.01 16.95 21.41
C ALA A 39 12.97 17.80 22.23
N ASN A 40 12.40 18.62 23.12
CA ASN A 40 13.16 19.47 24.03
C ASN A 40 12.60 19.29 25.44
N ASP A 41 13.48 19.33 26.43
CA ASP A 41 13.13 19.27 27.83
C ASP A 41 13.82 20.40 28.61
N ASN A 42 13.24 20.81 29.74
CA ASN A 42 13.73 21.94 30.53
C ASN A 42 14.96 21.57 31.40
N CYS A 43 15.17 20.28 31.69
CA CYS A 43 16.14 19.77 32.66
C CYS A 43 17.07 18.71 32.06
N THR A 44 16.59 17.93 31.09
CA THR A 44 17.35 16.90 30.38
C THR A 44 17.72 17.36 28.98
N ASN A 45 18.98 17.76 28.76
CA ASN A 45 19.49 18.09 27.43
C ASN A 45 20.95 17.61 27.28
N PRO A 46 21.28 16.73 26.32
CA PRO A 46 20.43 16.18 25.27
C PRO A 46 19.53 15.03 25.73
N LEU A 47 18.32 14.97 25.17
CA LEU A 47 17.48 13.77 25.21
C LEU A 47 18.10 12.68 24.32
N THR A 48 18.12 11.44 24.80
CA THR A 48 18.73 10.31 24.09
C THR A 48 17.78 9.12 23.91
N ILE A 49 16.63 9.12 24.58
CA ILE A 49 15.65 8.04 24.53
C ILE A 49 14.48 8.49 23.65
N PHE A 50 14.40 7.91 22.45
CA PHE A 50 13.33 8.18 21.49
C PHE A 50 12.69 6.87 21.03
N THR A 51 11.36 6.87 20.91
CA THR A 51 10.64 5.76 20.28
C THR A 51 9.62 6.23 19.26
N GLN A 52 9.27 5.34 18.34
CA GLN A 52 8.37 5.60 17.24
C GLN A 52 7.47 4.37 17.02
N ASN A 53 6.18 4.61 16.78
CA ASN A 53 5.23 3.59 16.35
C ASN A 53 4.40 4.08 15.15
N PRO A 54 4.36 3.35 14.02
CA PRO A 54 5.07 2.10 13.73
C PRO A 54 6.59 2.29 13.58
N ALA A 55 7.36 1.27 13.96
CA ALA A 55 8.82 1.32 14.03
C ALA A 55 9.49 1.75 12.70
N PRO A 56 10.64 2.44 12.75
CA PRO A 56 11.38 2.78 11.53
C PRO A 56 11.66 1.53 10.69
N GLY A 57 11.43 1.64 9.38
CA GLY A 57 11.58 0.53 8.46
C GLY A 57 10.35 -0.36 8.26
N THR A 58 9.26 -0.13 9.00
CA THR A 58 7.98 -0.80 8.75
C THR A 58 7.50 -0.53 7.31
N MET A 59 6.96 -1.55 6.65
CA MET A 59 6.46 -1.49 5.28
C MET A 59 4.94 -1.31 5.29
N LEU A 60 4.45 -0.12 4.94
CA LEU A 60 3.03 0.23 4.91
C LEU A 60 2.45 0.09 3.50
N SER A 61 1.28 -0.53 3.39
CA SER A 61 0.44 -0.49 2.18
C SER A 61 -0.45 0.75 2.18
N ASP A 62 -1.25 0.94 1.14
CA ASP A 62 -2.29 1.96 1.04
C ASP A 62 -3.14 2.00 2.31
N GLY A 63 -3.36 3.20 2.83
CA GLY A 63 -4.11 3.43 4.06
C GLY A 63 -3.68 4.69 4.81
N VAL A 64 -4.45 5.03 5.83
CA VAL A 64 -4.14 6.13 6.76
C VAL A 64 -3.59 5.54 8.04
N TYR A 65 -2.41 5.96 8.45
CA TYR A 65 -1.71 5.47 9.63
C TYR A 65 -1.47 6.61 10.61
N THR A 66 -1.65 6.35 11.90
CA THR A 66 -1.28 7.29 12.97
C THR A 66 0.14 7.00 13.42
N ILE A 67 1.06 7.92 13.14
CA ILE A 67 2.44 7.83 13.63
C ILE A 67 2.48 8.47 15.01
N THR A 68 3.01 7.74 15.99
CA THR A 68 3.22 8.21 17.36
C THR A 68 4.71 8.28 17.63
N LEU A 69 5.19 9.45 18.03
CA LEU A 69 6.58 9.67 18.43
C LEU A 69 6.61 9.93 19.93
N THR A 70 7.58 9.35 20.63
CA THR A 70 7.78 9.56 22.07
C THR A 70 9.23 9.91 22.37
N ALA A 71 9.42 10.74 23.39
CA ALA A 71 10.71 11.00 24.00
C ALA A 71 10.61 10.79 25.51
N GLU A 72 11.68 10.29 26.12
CA GLU A 72 11.79 10.07 27.55
C GLU A 72 13.00 10.84 28.09
N ASP A 73 12.81 11.52 29.22
CA ASP A 73 13.85 12.27 29.91
C ASP A 73 14.68 11.38 30.87
N ALA A 74 15.66 11.96 31.57
CA ALA A 74 16.50 11.21 32.51
C ALA A 74 15.76 10.79 33.81
N SER A 75 14.58 11.36 34.06
CA SER A 75 13.72 11.10 35.21
C SER A 75 12.54 10.16 34.87
N ALA A 76 12.54 9.59 33.66
CA ALA A 76 11.51 8.73 33.10
C ALA A 76 10.15 9.42 32.86
N ASN A 77 10.10 10.75 32.73
CA ASN A 77 8.92 11.45 32.22
C ASN A 77 8.84 11.28 30.70
N VAL A 78 7.63 11.01 30.20
CA VAL A 78 7.40 10.66 28.79
C VAL A 78 6.54 11.71 28.10
N GLY A 79 7.09 12.31 27.05
CA GLY A 79 6.37 13.17 26.11
C GLY A 79 5.99 12.42 24.85
N ASN A 80 4.86 12.76 24.24
CA ASN A 80 4.45 12.19 22.96
C ASN A 80 3.82 13.21 22.02
N CYS A 81 3.85 12.91 20.73
CA CYS A 81 3.08 13.60 19.72
C CYS A 81 2.63 12.62 18.64
N ASN A 82 1.57 12.97 17.92
CA ASN A 82 1.04 12.16 16.82
C ASN A 82 0.76 12.99 15.57
N PHE A 83 0.83 12.34 14.41
CA PHE A 83 0.40 12.89 13.12
C PHE A 83 -0.13 11.77 12.20
N GLN A 84 -0.84 12.16 11.15
CA GLN A 84 -1.37 11.20 10.18
C GLN A 84 -0.42 11.07 8.98
N LEU A 85 -0.16 9.82 8.60
CA LEU A 85 0.54 9.45 7.37
C LEU A 85 -0.46 8.73 6.46
N THR A 86 -0.84 9.39 5.36
CA THR A 86 -1.63 8.78 4.30
C THR A 86 -0.69 8.19 3.26
N VAL A 87 -0.76 6.89 3.08
CA VAL A 87 -0.08 6.15 2.02
C VAL A 87 -1.15 5.86 0.96
N ASP A 88 -0.95 6.34 -0.25
CA ASP A 88 -1.91 6.16 -1.35
C ASP A 88 -1.18 5.73 -2.62
N SER A 89 -1.88 5.09 -3.55
CA SER A 89 -1.37 4.79 -4.88
C SER A 89 -2.12 5.64 -5.89
N THR A 90 -1.39 6.47 -6.64
CA THR A 90 -2.03 7.23 -7.72
C THR A 90 -2.11 6.40 -9.00
N LEU A 91 -3.26 6.45 -9.70
CA LEU A 91 -3.39 5.91 -11.05
C LEU A 91 -2.52 6.78 -11.99
N GLY A 92 -1.35 6.27 -12.36
CA GLY A 92 -0.39 6.94 -13.22
C GLY A 92 -0.66 6.70 -14.71
N ILE A 93 0.03 7.44 -15.57
CA ILE A 93 0.06 7.21 -17.04
C ILE A 93 0.42 5.76 -17.42
N ASN A 94 1.14 5.05 -16.56
CA ASN A 94 1.49 3.66 -16.71
C ASN A 94 0.27 2.73 -16.61
N ASP A 95 -0.72 3.06 -15.76
CA ASP A 95 -1.96 2.27 -15.63
C ASP A 95 -2.79 2.32 -16.92
N VAL A 96 -2.87 3.49 -17.55
CA VAL A 96 -3.61 3.65 -18.81
C VAL A 96 -2.96 2.84 -19.93
N SER A 97 -1.64 2.95 -20.06
CA SER A 97 -0.86 2.23 -21.08
C SER A 97 -0.90 0.72 -20.83
N PHE A 98 -0.79 0.30 -19.57
CA PHE A 98 -0.90 -1.08 -19.15
C PHE A 98 -2.30 -1.65 -19.45
N SER A 99 -3.35 -0.96 -19.01
CA SER A 99 -4.74 -1.37 -19.26
C SER A 99 -5.04 -1.51 -20.75
N ASN A 100 -4.57 -0.61 -21.59
CA ASN A 100 -4.74 -0.72 -23.05
C ASN A 100 -3.99 -1.91 -23.66
N GLY A 101 -2.89 -2.33 -23.02
CA GLY A 101 -2.13 -3.52 -23.40
C GLY A 101 -2.76 -4.85 -22.96
N ILE A 102 -3.73 -4.86 -22.04
CA ILE A 102 -4.37 -6.08 -21.56
C ILE A 102 -5.66 -6.38 -22.32
N THR A 103 -5.76 -7.58 -22.88
CA THR A 103 -6.96 -8.10 -23.58
C THR A 103 -7.40 -9.44 -23.02
N LEU A 104 -8.71 -9.66 -22.89
CA LEU A 104 -9.31 -10.93 -22.45
C LEU A 104 -9.94 -11.64 -23.65
N ILE A 105 -9.59 -12.91 -23.87
CA ILE A 105 -10.07 -13.69 -25.02
C ILE A 105 -10.41 -15.12 -24.59
N PRO A 106 -11.63 -15.63 -24.85
CA PRO A 106 -12.79 -14.92 -25.36
C PRO A 106 -13.48 -14.10 -24.27
N ASN A 107 -14.09 -12.99 -24.65
CA ASN A 107 -15.04 -12.27 -23.83
C ASN A 107 -16.26 -11.92 -24.70
N PRO A 108 -17.44 -12.55 -24.52
CA PRO A 108 -17.84 -13.41 -23.40
C PRO A 108 -17.17 -14.80 -23.34
N VAL A 109 -17.04 -15.35 -22.13
CA VAL A 109 -16.41 -16.66 -21.83
C VAL A 109 -17.43 -17.71 -21.39
N ASN A 110 -17.18 -18.99 -21.74
CA ASN A 110 -17.97 -20.13 -21.26
C ASN A 110 -17.26 -20.91 -20.14
N HIS A 111 -16.00 -21.30 -20.34
CA HIS A 111 -15.26 -22.16 -19.40
C HIS A 111 -13.91 -21.52 -19.05
N THR A 112 -13.08 -21.27 -20.06
CA THR A 112 -11.73 -20.71 -19.86
C THR A 112 -11.54 -19.43 -20.69
N PHE A 113 -10.79 -18.47 -20.15
CA PHE A 113 -10.33 -17.30 -20.91
C PHE A 113 -8.81 -17.13 -20.77
N SER A 114 -8.21 -16.58 -21.81
CA SER A 114 -6.80 -16.21 -21.85
C SER A 114 -6.66 -14.70 -21.68
N LEU A 115 -5.72 -14.31 -20.81
CA LEU A 115 -5.30 -12.93 -20.67
C LEU A 115 -4.07 -12.69 -21.56
N VAL A 116 -4.23 -11.86 -22.58
CA VAL A 116 -3.15 -11.46 -23.49
C VAL A 116 -2.56 -10.15 -22.98
N ASN A 117 -1.28 -10.19 -22.64
CA ASN A 117 -0.52 -9.03 -22.16
C ASN A 117 0.39 -8.48 -23.26
N LYS A 118 0.01 -7.35 -23.86
CA LYS A 118 0.82 -6.59 -24.84
C LYS A 118 1.57 -5.41 -24.21
N SER A 119 1.43 -5.19 -22.91
CA SER A 119 2.05 -4.06 -22.20
C SER A 119 3.54 -4.28 -21.89
N HIS A 120 4.03 -5.52 -22.03
CA HIS A 120 5.38 -5.97 -21.63
C HIS A 120 5.70 -5.89 -20.13
N LEU A 121 4.81 -5.33 -19.30
CA LEU A 121 4.96 -5.35 -17.86
C LEU A 121 4.61 -6.74 -17.31
N PRO A 122 5.46 -7.33 -16.45
CA PRO A 122 5.16 -8.60 -15.80
C PRO A 122 3.93 -8.42 -14.90
N ILE A 123 3.01 -9.38 -14.95
CA ILE A 123 1.79 -9.35 -14.13
C ILE A 123 2.04 -10.21 -12.91
N ASP A 124 1.76 -9.64 -11.75
CA ASP A 124 1.93 -10.31 -10.47
C ASP A 124 0.68 -11.07 -10.09
N GLU A 125 -0.50 -10.51 -10.31
CA GLU A 125 -1.75 -11.13 -9.89
C GLU A 125 -2.95 -10.73 -10.76
N VAL A 126 -3.92 -11.63 -10.82
CA VAL A 126 -5.28 -11.35 -11.28
C VAL A 126 -6.28 -11.76 -10.19
N VAL A 127 -7.18 -10.86 -9.83
CA VAL A 127 -8.27 -11.11 -8.87
C VAL A 127 -9.61 -10.94 -9.58
N ILE A 128 -10.51 -11.92 -9.41
CA ILE A 128 -11.86 -11.88 -9.96
C ILE A 128 -12.84 -11.48 -8.87
N TYR A 129 -13.64 -10.45 -9.15
CA TYR A 129 -14.69 -9.94 -8.28
C TYR A 129 -16.08 -10.12 -8.90
N ASP A 130 -17.08 -10.34 -8.05
CA ASP A 130 -18.48 -10.12 -8.43
C ASP A 130 -18.87 -8.63 -8.38
N LEU A 131 -20.09 -8.32 -8.81
CA LEU A 131 -20.63 -6.95 -8.81
C LEU A 131 -20.81 -6.35 -7.40
N HIS A 132 -20.78 -7.18 -6.35
CA HIS A 132 -20.84 -6.72 -4.97
C HIS A 132 -19.43 -6.50 -4.38
N GLY A 133 -18.37 -6.67 -5.18
CA GLY A 133 -16.98 -6.50 -4.75
C GLY A 133 -16.43 -7.68 -3.94
N ARG A 134 -17.11 -8.84 -3.92
CA ARG A 134 -16.59 -10.03 -3.26
C ARG A 134 -15.54 -10.70 -4.12
N ILE A 135 -14.42 -11.09 -3.51
CA ILE A 135 -13.37 -11.86 -4.17
C ILE A 135 -13.90 -13.28 -4.41
N LEU A 136 -13.90 -13.72 -5.67
CA LEU A 136 -14.27 -15.08 -6.06
C LEU A 136 -13.05 -15.96 -6.24
N ASP A 137 -12.02 -15.41 -6.89
CA ASP A 137 -10.78 -16.15 -7.16
C ASP A 137 -9.58 -15.22 -7.28
N ARG A 138 -8.40 -15.79 -7.03
CA ARG A 138 -7.11 -15.09 -7.02
C ARG A 138 -6.04 -15.95 -7.67
N PHE A 139 -5.41 -15.42 -8.71
CA PHE A 139 -4.34 -16.07 -9.47
C PHE A 139 -3.05 -15.28 -9.32
N ASP A 140 -2.08 -15.85 -8.59
CA ASP A 140 -0.74 -15.30 -8.45
C ASP A 140 0.17 -15.83 -9.57
N PHE A 141 0.66 -14.91 -10.39
CA PHE A 141 1.52 -15.20 -11.54
C PHE A 141 2.99 -14.93 -11.24
N LYS A 142 3.34 -14.36 -10.08
CA LYS A 142 4.72 -14.06 -9.65
C LYS A 142 5.59 -13.39 -10.73
N GLY A 143 4.98 -12.50 -11.52
CA GLY A 143 5.64 -11.78 -12.60
C GLY A 143 5.79 -12.56 -13.92
N ALA A 144 4.98 -13.60 -14.14
CA ALA A 144 5.02 -14.39 -15.37
C ALA A 144 4.71 -13.55 -16.62
N ARG A 145 5.46 -13.80 -17.70
CA ARG A 145 5.24 -13.19 -19.03
C ARG A 145 4.22 -13.93 -19.88
N GLN A 146 4.05 -15.22 -19.62
CA GLN A 146 3.03 -16.05 -20.27
C GLN A 146 2.06 -16.52 -19.21
N MET A 147 0.78 -16.37 -19.49
CA MET A 147 -0.29 -16.78 -18.59
C MET A 147 -0.95 -18.03 -19.13
N GLU A 148 -1.16 -18.99 -18.24
CA GLU A 148 -2.03 -20.11 -18.51
C GLU A 148 -3.49 -19.61 -18.61
N PRO A 149 -4.32 -20.25 -19.43
CA PRO A 149 -5.74 -19.96 -19.47
C PRO A 149 -6.37 -20.11 -18.09
N ILE A 150 -7.16 -19.12 -17.68
CA ILE A 150 -7.85 -19.11 -16.40
C ILE A 150 -9.20 -19.82 -16.56
N ASP A 151 -9.46 -20.82 -15.71
CA ASP A 151 -10.74 -21.53 -15.66
C ASP A 151 -11.74 -20.80 -14.75
N VAL A 152 -12.91 -20.52 -15.31
CA VAL A 152 -14.06 -19.87 -14.67
C VAL A 152 -15.32 -20.72 -14.79
N SER A 153 -15.18 -22.02 -15.04
CA SER A 153 -16.31 -22.95 -15.19
C SER A 153 -17.17 -23.03 -13.92
N LEU A 154 -16.58 -22.78 -12.75
CA LEU A 154 -17.29 -22.76 -11.47
C LEU A 154 -18.07 -21.47 -11.23
N LEU A 155 -17.85 -20.43 -12.03
CA LEU A 155 -18.57 -19.16 -11.92
C LEU A 155 -19.95 -19.25 -12.60
N SER A 156 -20.95 -18.66 -11.97
CA SER A 156 -22.29 -18.53 -12.56
C SER A 156 -22.28 -17.57 -13.76
N SER A 157 -23.23 -17.68 -14.66
CA SER A 157 -23.41 -16.70 -15.75
C SER A 157 -23.65 -15.30 -15.17
N GLY A 158 -22.92 -14.30 -15.68
CA GLY A 158 -22.95 -12.95 -15.11
C GLY A 158 -21.80 -12.07 -15.55
N LEU A 159 -21.81 -10.84 -15.03
CA LEU A 159 -20.74 -9.85 -15.22
C LEU A 159 -19.77 -9.91 -14.03
N TYR A 160 -18.48 -9.95 -14.35
CA TYR A 160 -17.39 -10.00 -13.39
C TYR A 160 -16.39 -8.90 -13.66
N ILE A 161 -15.70 -8.47 -12.59
CA ILE A 161 -14.63 -7.47 -12.66
C ILE A 161 -13.31 -8.19 -12.41
N LEU A 162 -12.37 -8.06 -13.33
CA LEU A 162 -11.00 -8.53 -13.17
C LEU A 162 -10.12 -7.34 -12.80
N TYR A 163 -9.47 -7.45 -11.64
CA TYR A 163 -8.42 -6.55 -11.23
C TYR A 163 -7.08 -7.22 -11.51
N ILE A 164 -6.30 -6.63 -12.39
CA ILE A 164 -5.02 -7.15 -12.86
C ILE A 164 -3.94 -6.22 -12.34
N GLN A 165 -2.93 -6.77 -11.67
CA GLN A 165 -1.92 -5.99 -10.98
C GLN A 165 -0.51 -6.36 -11.45
N ALA A 166 0.26 -5.34 -11.78
CA ALA A 166 1.67 -5.39 -12.11
C ALA A 166 2.46 -4.53 -11.11
N GLU A 167 3.79 -4.55 -11.21
CA GLU A 167 4.69 -3.88 -10.25
C GLU A 167 4.35 -2.40 -9.99
N ASN A 168 4.06 -1.66 -11.06
CA ASN A 168 3.82 -0.20 -11.05
C ASN A 168 2.56 0.21 -11.81
N ALA A 169 1.68 -0.76 -12.08
CA ALA A 169 0.49 -0.53 -12.86
C ALA A 169 -0.61 -1.54 -12.48
N SER A 170 -1.84 -1.17 -12.79
CA SER A 170 -3.04 -1.92 -12.54
C SER A 170 -4.01 -1.69 -13.69
N ALA A 171 -4.83 -2.70 -13.96
CA ALA A 171 -5.85 -2.64 -14.98
C ALA A 171 -7.13 -3.28 -14.47
N VAL A 172 -8.25 -2.65 -14.76
CA VAL A 172 -9.58 -3.21 -14.51
C VAL A 172 -10.19 -3.61 -15.85
N LYS A 173 -10.65 -4.86 -15.95
CA LYS A 173 -11.33 -5.39 -17.14
C LYS A 173 -12.65 -6.03 -16.75
N GLN A 174 -13.65 -5.86 -17.60
CA GLN A 174 -14.93 -6.55 -17.45
C GLN A 174 -14.89 -7.89 -18.18
N LEU A 175 -15.38 -8.94 -17.51
CA LEU A 175 -15.53 -10.27 -18.08
C LEU A 175 -17.00 -10.67 -18.03
N ILE A 176 -17.53 -11.14 -19.15
CA ILE A 176 -18.91 -11.62 -19.26
C ILE A 176 -18.86 -13.14 -19.32
N LYS A 177 -19.38 -13.82 -18.29
CA LYS A 177 -19.56 -15.27 -18.27
C LYS A 177 -20.95 -15.62 -18.78
N LYS A 178 -21.02 -16.52 -19.76
CA LYS A 178 -22.27 -17.10 -20.26
C LYS A 178 -22.67 -18.33 -19.47
#